data_AF-A0A7C6ERI5-F1
#
_entry.id   AF-A0A7C6ERI5-F1
#
_cell.length_a   1.000
_cell.length_b   1.000
_cell.length_c   1.000
_cell.angle_alpha   90.00
_cell.angle_beta   90.00
_cell.angle_gamma   90.00
#
_symmetry.space_group_name_H-M   'P 1'
#
loop_
_entity.id
_entity.type
_entity.pdbx_description
1 polymer ?
#
loop_
_entity_poly.entity_id
_entity_poly.type
_entity_poly.pdbx_seq_one_letter_code
_entity_poly.pdbx_strand_id
1 'polypeptide(L)'
;MFRFGHPWLIWVMVVVIPILVILYIVYNYRHQKKWKSFADEQSLNAILPNLVPSRKHIKFIALLLGLAFLLFAAADPQIGSKISKVKKKGAEVIIALDVSNSMLAEDVYPNRLEAAKMALEKLIDRLDENRIGLIVF
;
A
#
# COMPACT_ATOMS: atom_id res chain seq x y z
N MET A 1 -5.03 12.33 2.86
CA MET A 1 -5.74 11.03 2.86
C MET A 1 -4.88 10.05 3.62
N PHE A 2 -5.45 9.36 4.60
CA PHE A 2 -4.77 8.30 5.33
C PHE A 2 -4.89 7.00 4.53
N ARG A 3 -3.78 6.33 4.21
CA ARG A 3 -3.80 5.01 3.56
C ARG A 3 -2.81 4.09 4.25
N PHE A 4 -3.02 2.79 4.11
CA PHE A 4 -2.02 1.79 4.48
C PHE A 4 -1.41 1.21 3.21
N GLY A 5 -0.09 0.99 3.19
CA GLY A 5 0.57 0.27 2.10
C GLY A 5 0.09 -1.17 2.00
N HIS A 6 -0.18 -1.79 3.16
CA HIS A 6 -0.63 -3.19 3.26
C HIS A 6 -1.85 -3.31 4.18
N PRO A 7 -3.06 -2.95 3.69
CA PRO A 7 -4.27 -2.91 4.54
C PRO A 7 -4.69 -4.29 5.08
N TRP A 8 -4.31 -5.38 4.42
CA TRP A 8 -4.60 -6.74 4.89
C TRP A 8 -3.94 -7.09 6.23
N LEU A 9 -2.81 -6.46 6.57
CA LEU A 9 -2.11 -6.70 7.84
C LEU A 9 -2.92 -6.22 9.05
N ILE A 10 -3.81 -5.23 8.86
CA ILE A 10 -4.70 -4.76 9.92
C ILE A 10 -5.73 -5.84 10.26
N TRP A 11 -6.28 -6.50 9.26
CA TRP A 11 -7.19 -7.64 9.48
C TRP A 11 -6.49 -8.78 10.19
N VAL A 12 -5.24 -9.07 9.82
CA VAL A 12 -4.41 -10.06 10.54
C VAL A 12 -4.23 -9.65 12.00
N MET A 13 -3.91 -8.38 12.28
CA MET A 13 -3.78 -7.89 13.65
C MET A 13 -5.07 -8.05 14.46
N VAL A 14 -6.22 -7.69 13.87
CA VAL A 14 -7.55 -7.79 14.50
C VAL A 14 -7.94 -9.24 14.79
N VAL A 15 -7.47 -10.22 14.02
CA VAL A 15 -7.74 -11.65 14.25
C VAL A 15 -6.74 -12.27 15.22
N VAL A 16 -5.44 -11.99 15.05
CA VAL A 16 -4.37 -12.62 15.84
C VAL A 16 -4.41 -12.16 17.30
N ILE A 17 -4.65 -10.87 17.57
CA ILE A 17 -4.66 -10.36 18.95
C ILE A 17 -5.73 -11.04 19.82
N PRO A 18 -7.03 -11.09 19.42
CA PRO A 18 -8.06 -11.78 20.20
C PRO A 18 -7.78 -13.26 20.38
N ILE A 19 -7.27 -13.95 19.36
CA ILE A 19 -6.90 -15.37 19.47
C ILE A 19 -5.85 -15.56 20.56
N LEU A 20 -4.79 -14.74 20.58
CA LEU A 20 -3.75 -14.82 21.61
C LEU A 20 -4.30 -14.53 23.01
N VAL A 21 -5.22 -13.57 23.14
CA VAL A 21 -5.90 -13.27 24.41
C VAL A 21 -6.74 -14.45 24.88
N ILE A 22 -7.55 -15.05 24.00
CA ILE A 22 -8.39 -16.21 24.33
C ILE A 22 -7.51 -17.39 24.74
N LEU A 23 -6.46 -17.70 23.99
CA LEU A 23 -5.51 -18.76 24.33
C LEU A 23 -4.86 -18.52 25.70
N TYR A 24 -4.49 -17.28 26.00
CA TYR A 24 -3.93 -16.91 27.29
C TYR A 24 -4.92 -17.10 28.46
N ILE A 25 -6.18 -16.68 28.27
CA ILE A 25 -7.25 -16.88 29.27
C ILE A 25 -7.50 -18.37 29.49
N VAL A 26 -7.65 -19.15 28.42
CA VAL A 26 -7.88 -20.60 28.49
C VAL A 26 -6.70 -21.31 29.16
N TYR A 27 -5.46 -20.96 28.80
CA TYR A 27 -4.26 -21.49 29.43
C TYR A 27 -4.25 -21.22 30.94
N ASN A 28 -4.49 -19.98 31.36
CA ASN A 28 -4.52 -19.61 32.77
C ASN A 28 -5.67 -20.28 33.53
N TYR A 29 -6.86 -20.38 32.93
CA TYR A 29 -8.02 -21.04 33.54
C TYR A 29 -7.78 -22.54 33.74
N ARG A 30 -7.23 -23.23 32.74
CA ARG A 30 -6.87 -24.66 32.85
C ARG A 30 -5.73 -24.90 33.82
N HIS A 31 -4.74 -24.00 33.88
CA HIS A 31 -3.68 -24.07 34.87
C HIS A 31 -4.25 -23.95 36.29
N GLN A 32 -5.09 -22.96 36.57
CA GLN A 32 -5.65 -22.78 37.91
C GLN A 32 -6.50 -23.99 38.35
N LYS A 33 -7.31 -24.58 37.45
CA LYS A 33 -8.09 -25.79 37.75
C LYS A 33 -7.24 -27.01 38.11
N LYS A 34 -6.11 -27.23 37.43
CA LYS A 34 -5.22 -28.35 37.74
C LYS A 34 -4.55 -28.17 39.10
N TRP A 35 -4.09 -26.95 39.43
CA TRP A 35 -3.37 -26.72 40.69
C TRP A 35 -4.29 -26.83 41.91
N LYS A 36 -5.55 -26.40 41.80
CA LYS A 36 -6.55 -26.58 42.86
C LYS A 36 -6.92 -28.04 43.14
N SER A 37 -6.65 -28.98 42.21
CA SER A 37 -6.91 -30.41 42.47
C SER A 37 -5.72 -31.16 43.09
N PHE A 38 -4.53 -30.53 43.16
CA PHE A 38 -3.31 -31.19 43.64
C PHE A 38 -2.81 -30.67 44.99
N ALA A 39 -3.32 -29.54 45.51
CA ALA A 39 -2.87 -29.00 46.78
C ALA A 39 -3.94 -28.16 47.47
N ASP A 40 -4.10 -28.39 48.77
CA ASP A 40 -4.88 -27.56 49.68
C ASP A 40 -4.32 -26.12 49.67
N GLU A 41 -5.18 -25.11 49.54
CA GLU A 41 -4.78 -23.70 49.32
C GLU A 41 -3.85 -23.17 50.44
N GLN A 42 -3.89 -23.78 51.64
CA GLN A 42 -3.03 -23.45 52.77
C GLN A 42 -1.58 -23.96 52.64
N SER A 43 -1.34 -25.14 52.06
CA SER A 43 0.02 -25.70 51.95
C SER A 43 0.85 -25.06 50.82
N LEU A 44 0.19 -24.50 49.80
CA LEU A 44 0.88 -23.91 48.64
C LEU A 44 1.55 -22.55 48.98
N ASN A 45 0.91 -21.75 49.84
CA ASN A 45 1.45 -20.47 50.29
C ASN A 45 2.67 -20.63 51.22
N ALA A 46 2.80 -21.77 51.89
CA ALA A 46 3.94 -22.08 52.75
C ALA A 46 5.22 -22.44 51.96
N ILE A 47 5.08 -22.94 50.72
CA ILE A 47 6.21 -23.42 49.91
C ILE A 47 6.64 -22.37 48.86
N LEU A 48 5.74 -21.52 48.37
CA LEU A 48 6.04 -20.51 47.33
C LEU A 48 5.41 -19.15 47.66
N PRO A 49 5.97 -18.38 48.62
CA PRO A 49 5.36 -17.14 49.12
C PRO A 49 5.34 -15.97 48.10
N ASN A 50 6.00 -16.11 46.94
CA ASN A 50 6.28 -14.99 46.02
C ASN A 50 5.82 -15.21 44.56
N LEU A 51 4.81 -16.05 44.32
CA LEU A 51 4.17 -16.14 43.01
C LEU A 51 3.28 -14.90 42.77
N VAL A 52 3.89 -13.74 42.50
CA VAL A 52 3.14 -12.52 42.16
C VAL A 52 2.47 -12.73 40.79
N PRO A 53 1.14 -12.97 40.73
CA PRO A 53 0.47 -13.31 39.47
C PRO A 53 0.52 -12.13 38.48
N SER A 54 0.57 -10.91 39.04
CA SER A 54 0.66 -9.64 38.31
C SER A 54 1.85 -9.57 37.34
N ARG A 55 3.02 -10.12 37.70
CA ARG A 55 4.19 -10.08 36.80
C ARG A 55 4.00 -10.88 35.51
N LYS A 56 3.19 -11.95 35.54
CA LYS A 56 2.89 -12.76 34.34
C LYS A 56 1.95 -12.02 33.39
N HIS A 57 0.98 -11.29 33.93
CA HIS A 57 0.06 -10.46 33.14
C HIS A 57 0.78 -9.26 32.51
N ILE A 58 1.65 -8.58 33.26
CA ILE A 58 2.44 -7.46 32.74
C ILE A 58 3.32 -7.92 31.56
N LYS A 59 4.02 -9.05 31.68
CA LYS A 59 4.82 -9.61 30.59
C LYS A 59 3.98 -9.94 29.35
N PHE A 60 2.80 -10.54 29.54
CA PHE A 60 1.90 -10.87 28.43
C PHE A 60 1.37 -9.62 27.72
N ILE A 61 0.93 -8.61 28.47
CA ILE A 61 0.45 -7.34 27.92
C ILE A 61 1.58 -6.63 27.15
N ALA A 62 2.79 -6.59 27.71
CA ALA A 62 3.94 -5.99 27.04
C ALA A 62 4.27 -6.69 25.70
N LEU A 63 4.21 -8.02 25.67
CA LEU A 63 4.43 -8.80 24.45
C LEU A 63 3.33 -8.53 23.41
N LEU A 64 2.08 -8.45 23.84
CA LEU A 64 0.93 -8.20 22.98
C LEU A 64 0.97 -6.79 22.37
N LEU A 65 1.35 -5.78 23.16
CA LEU A 65 1.58 -4.41 22.67
C LEU A 65 2.75 -4.35 21.69
N GLY A 66 3.85 -5.04 21.99
CA GLY A 66 4.99 -5.13 21.08
C GLY A 66 4.61 -5.72 19.71
N LEU A 67 3.83 -6.82 19.72
CA LEU A 67 3.31 -7.41 18.49
C LEU A 67 2.37 -6.47 17.74
N ALA A 68 1.47 -5.79 18.45
CA ALA A 68 0.55 -4.82 17.86
C ALA A 68 1.31 -3.68 17.17
N PHE A 69 2.36 -3.13 17.80
CA PHE A 69 3.19 -2.10 17.19
C PHE A 69 3.99 -2.59 16.00
N LEU A 70 4.52 -3.81 16.03
CA LEU A 70 5.20 -4.41 14.88
C LEU A 70 4.25 -4.57 13.69
N LEU A 71 3.04 -5.09 13.92
CA LEU A 71 2.03 -5.25 12.87
C LEU A 71 1.53 -3.91 12.34
N PHE A 72 1.35 -2.92 13.22
CA PHE A 72 0.95 -1.57 12.83
C PHE A 72 2.04 -0.89 11.99
N ALA A 73 3.30 -1.00 12.37
CA ALA A 73 4.42 -0.49 11.58
C ALA A 73 4.54 -1.19 10.23
N ALA A 74 4.37 -2.53 10.20
CA ALA A 74 4.40 -3.32 8.97
C ALA A 74 3.22 -3.01 8.02
N ALA A 75 2.08 -2.56 8.54
CA ALA A 75 0.94 -2.11 7.72
C ALA A 75 1.25 -0.85 6.89
N ASP A 76 2.38 -0.18 7.16
CA ASP A 76 2.87 1.01 6.47
C ASP A 76 1.81 2.14 6.45
N PRO A 77 1.51 2.75 7.61
CA PRO A 77 0.58 3.88 7.71
C PRO A 77 1.16 5.10 7.01
N GLN A 78 0.61 5.43 5.85
CA GLN A 78 1.03 6.57 5.04
C GLN A 78 0.11 7.76 5.32
N ILE A 79 0.68 8.78 5.96
CA ILE A 79 0.03 10.08 6.19
C ILE A 79 0.55 11.05 5.14
N GLY A 80 -0.33 11.48 4.24
CA GLY A 80 -0.01 12.55 3.28
C GLY A 80 -0.84 12.49 2.02
N SER A 81 -0.91 13.61 1.32
CA SER A 81 -1.28 13.60 -0.09
C SER A 81 -0.03 13.16 -0.85
N LYS A 82 0.02 11.89 -1.28
CA LYS A 82 0.62 11.68 -2.60
C LYS A 82 -0.28 12.47 -3.53
N ILE A 83 0.15 13.70 -3.85
CA ILE A 83 -0.21 14.30 -5.11
C ILE A 83 0.39 13.31 -6.09
N SER A 84 -0.37 12.28 -6.46
CA SER A 84 -0.18 11.64 -7.74
C SER A 84 -0.47 12.77 -8.72
N LYS A 85 0.53 13.63 -8.92
CA LYS A 85 0.82 14.10 -10.26
C LYS A 85 1.03 12.79 -10.97
N VAL A 86 -0.04 12.24 -11.53
CA VAL A 86 0.06 11.49 -12.76
C VAL A 86 0.83 12.50 -13.60
N LYS A 87 2.16 12.39 -13.57
CA LYS A 87 3.00 12.97 -14.60
C LYS A 87 2.51 12.16 -15.78
N LYS A 88 1.46 12.65 -16.44
CA LYS A 88 1.27 12.39 -17.86
C LYS A 88 2.61 12.84 -18.43
N LYS A 89 3.52 11.88 -18.55
CA LYS A 89 4.76 12.08 -19.26
C LYS A 89 4.24 12.35 -20.66
N GLY A 90 4.26 13.61 -21.07
CA GLY A 90 4.11 13.95 -22.48
C GLY A 90 5.04 13.02 -23.26
N ALA A 91 4.48 12.31 -24.24
CA ALA A 91 5.27 11.61 -25.22
C ALA A 91 6.11 12.64 -25.99
N GLU A 92 7.28 12.21 -26.45
CA GLU A 92 8.08 12.97 -27.40
C GLU A 92 7.71 12.44 -28.79
N VAL A 93 7.11 13.29 -29.63
CA VAL A 93 6.64 12.93 -30.96
C VAL A 93 7.49 13.68 -31.98
N ILE A 94 8.18 12.93 -32.85
CA ILE A 94 8.89 13.49 -33.99
C ILE A 94 8.07 13.25 -35.25
N ILE A 95 7.77 14.33 -35.96
CA ILE A 95 6.97 14.33 -37.18
C ILE A 95 7.91 14.68 -38.33
N ALA A 96 7.96 13.83 -39.35
CA ALA A 96 8.74 14.06 -40.55
C ALA A 96 7.77 14.39 -41.71
N LEU A 97 7.89 15.59 -42.28
CA LEU A 97 7.08 16.09 -43.36
C LEU A 97 7.91 16.22 -44.64
N ASP A 98 7.53 15.46 -45.66
CA ASP A 98 8.11 15.52 -47.01
C ASP A 98 7.62 16.79 -47.73
N VAL A 99 8.53 17.56 -48.33
CA VAL A 99 8.25 18.75 -49.16
C VAL A 99 8.75 18.60 -50.61
N SER A 100 8.94 17.36 -51.06
CA SER A 100 9.30 17.05 -52.45
C SER A 100 8.21 17.49 -53.44
N ASN A 101 8.58 17.65 -54.71
CA ASN A 101 7.65 18.00 -55.78
C ASN A 101 6.47 17.00 -55.91
N SER A 102 6.66 15.75 -55.47
CA SER A 102 5.59 14.74 -55.46
C SER A 102 4.45 15.08 -54.50
N MET A 103 4.71 15.92 -53.49
CA MET A 103 3.72 16.37 -52.52
C MET A 103 2.86 17.53 -53.04
N LEU A 104 3.21 18.12 -54.19
CA LEU A 104 2.36 19.08 -54.91
C LEU A 104 1.31 18.39 -55.80
N ALA A 105 1.27 17.05 -55.82
CA ALA A 105 0.23 16.32 -56.54
C ALA A 105 -1.17 16.62 -55.96
N GLU A 106 -2.14 16.79 -56.86
CA GLU A 106 -3.53 17.17 -56.55
C GLU A 106 -4.48 15.96 -56.50
N ASP A 107 -3.95 14.74 -56.36
CA ASP A 107 -4.75 13.53 -56.14
C ASP A 107 -5.50 13.55 -54.79
N VAL A 108 -5.06 14.43 -53.88
CA VAL A 108 -5.79 14.85 -52.68
C VAL A 108 -5.98 16.36 -52.75
N TYR A 109 -7.21 16.84 -52.68
CA TYR A 109 -7.50 18.28 -52.71
C TYR A 109 -6.99 19.00 -51.44
N PRO A 110 -6.37 20.18 -51.55
CA PRO A 110 -5.96 20.88 -52.78
C PRO A 110 -4.64 20.34 -53.35
N ASN A 111 -3.72 19.88 -52.51
CA ASN A 111 -2.61 18.99 -52.87
C ASN A 111 -2.20 18.19 -51.62
N ARG A 112 -1.39 17.13 -51.79
CA ARG A 112 -0.95 16.28 -50.68
C ARG A 112 -0.27 17.07 -49.54
N LEU A 113 0.52 18.09 -49.87
CA LEU A 113 1.22 18.91 -48.88
C LEU A 113 0.23 19.70 -48.01
N GLU A 114 -0.75 20.36 -48.61
CA GLU A 114 -1.80 21.09 -47.89
C GLU A 114 -2.69 20.14 -47.08
N ALA A 115 -3.00 18.96 -47.62
CA ALA A 115 -3.72 17.92 -46.88
C ALA A 115 -2.93 17.43 -45.65
N ALA A 116 -1.61 17.24 -45.79
CA ALA A 116 -0.73 16.85 -44.69
C ALA A 116 -0.64 17.95 -43.61
N LYS A 117 -0.56 19.23 -43.99
CA LYS A 117 -0.61 20.36 -43.04
C LYS A 117 -1.91 20.38 -42.24
N MET A 118 -3.06 20.24 -42.90
CA MET A 118 -4.37 20.19 -42.23
C MET A 118 -4.49 18.99 -41.28
N ALA A 119 -3.92 17.84 -41.65
CA ALA A 119 -3.88 16.67 -40.78
C ALA A 119 -2.96 16.90 -39.57
N LEU A 120 -1.84 17.59 -39.78
CA LEU A 120 -0.87 17.94 -38.74
C LEU A 120 -1.47 18.90 -37.70
N GLU A 121 -2.19 19.93 -38.14
CA GLU A 121 -2.91 20.86 -37.23
C GLU A 121 -3.87 20.09 -36.30
N LYS A 122 -4.70 19.22 -36.87
CA LYS A 122 -5.64 18.38 -36.10
C LYS A 122 -4.94 17.39 -35.16
N LEU A 123 -3.73 16.94 -35.52
CA LEU A 123 -2.93 16.07 -34.68
C LEU A 123 -2.35 16.84 -33.50
N ILE A 124 -1.83 18.05 -33.72
CA ILE A 124 -1.25 18.91 -32.68
C ILE A 124 -2.31 19.27 -31.63
N ASP A 125 -3.55 19.57 -32.04
CA ASP A 125 -4.68 19.84 -31.13
C ASP A 125 -4.99 18.67 -30.17
N ARG A 126 -4.59 17.44 -30.51
CA ARG A 126 -4.78 16.25 -29.65
C ARG A 126 -3.57 15.95 -28.76
N LEU A 127 -2.48 16.70 -28.93
CA LEU A 127 -1.19 16.44 -28.31
C LEU A 127 -0.84 17.45 -27.21
N ASP A 128 -1.79 18.20 -26.66
CA ASP A 128 -1.66 19.33 -25.69
C ASP A 128 -0.63 19.20 -24.55
N GLU A 129 -0.23 17.97 -24.17
CA GLU A 129 0.76 17.73 -23.11
C GLU A 129 2.09 17.11 -23.60
N ASN A 130 2.27 16.96 -24.91
CA ASN A 130 3.41 16.28 -25.55
C ASN A 130 4.45 17.27 -26.09
N ARG A 131 5.71 16.83 -26.18
CA ARG A 131 6.77 17.60 -26.87
C ARG A 131 6.79 17.20 -28.33
N ILE A 132 6.76 18.17 -29.23
CA ILE A 132 6.68 17.92 -30.68
C ILE A 132 7.93 18.46 -31.36
N GLY A 133 8.59 17.61 -32.15
CA GLY A 133 9.63 18.02 -33.09
C GLY A 133 9.13 17.83 -34.52
N LEU A 134 9.37 18.82 -35.39
CA LEU A 134 9.05 18.75 -36.82
C LEU A 134 10.35 18.73 -37.62
N ILE A 135 10.50 17.71 -38.47
CA ILE A 135 11.57 17.59 -39.46
C ILE A 135 10.93 17.77 -40.82
N VAL A 136 11.46 18.69 -41.62
CA VAL A 136 11.03 18.90 -43.00
C VAL A 136 12.14 18.41 -43.91
N PHE A 137 11.81 17.59 -44.91
CA PHE A 137 12.80 16.97 -45.80
C PHE A 137 12.32 16.94 -47.26
#